data_AF-A0A142BNS0-F1
#
_entry.id   AF-A0A142BNS0-F1
#
_cell.length_a   1.000
_cell.length_b   1.000
_cell.length_c   1.000
_cell.angle_alpha   90.00
_cell.angle_beta   90.00
_cell.angle_gamma   90.00
#
_symmetry.space_group_name_H-M   'P 1'
#
loop_
_entity.id
_entity.type
_entity.pdbx_description
1 polymer ?
#
loop_
_entity_poly.entity_id
_entity_poly.type
_entity_poly.pdbx_seq_one_letter_code
_entity_poly.pdbx_strand_id
1 'polypeptide(L)'
;MLGQYIGFDLDKGMIEAIEHSLRTLNAPEGIVVKQGDILSDPSGESDLLLMFKLYTLLDRQEEASGLKILQEWKYKNAVISFPIKTISGRDVGMEENYTVKFENDLVGSDLRIMQKLKLGNEMYFIVSRL
;
A
#
# COMPACT_ATOMS: atom_id res chain seq x y z
N MET A 1 4.92 -22.93 -9.97
CA MET A 1 3.87 -22.57 -9.00
C MET A 1 3.37 -21.20 -9.40
N LEU A 2 2.07 -21.02 -9.65
CA LEU A 2 1.51 -19.67 -9.84
C LEU A 2 1.60 -18.94 -8.49
N GLY A 3 2.03 -17.68 -8.49
CA GLY A 3 2.06 -16.85 -7.30
C GLY A 3 0.65 -16.62 -6.75
N GLN A 4 0.55 -16.35 -5.45
CA GLN A 4 -0.71 -15.96 -4.81
C GLN A 4 -0.83 -14.43 -4.76
N TYR A 5 -2.03 -13.92 -4.95
CA TYR A 5 -2.40 -12.52 -4.78
C TYR A 5 -3.54 -12.44 -3.75
N ILE A 6 -3.35 -11.64 -2.71
CA ILE A 6 -4.38 -11.40 -1.70
C ILE A 6 -4.60 -9.90 -1.61
N GLY A 7 -5.82 -9.44 -1.93
CA GLY A 7 -6.26 -8.06 -1.80
C GLY A 7 -7.24 -7.88 -0.63
N PHE A 8 -7.16 -6.73 0.04
CA PHE A 8 -8.08 -6.35 1.11
C PHE A 8 -8.66 -4.97 0.82
N ASP A 9 -9.94 -4.78 1.14
CA ASP A 9 -10.57 -3.46 1.15
C ASP A 9 -11.76 -3.43 2.13
N LEU A 10 -12.20 -2.24 2.52
CA LEU A 10 -13.36 -2.02 3.38
C LEU A 10 -14.68 -2.17 2.60
N ASP A 11 -14.68 -1.80 1.32
CA ASP A 11 -15.91 -1.74 0.51
C ASP A 11 -16.35 -3.13 0.03
N LYS A 12 -17.42 -3.63 0.64
CA LYS A 12 -17.99 -4.94 0.30
C LYS A 12 -18.45 -5.02 -1.16
N GLY A 13 -19.01 -3.95 -1.71
CA GLY A 13 -19.51 -3.94 -3.09
C GLY A 13 -18.37 -4.05 -4.11
N MET A 14 -17.24 -3.41 -3.85
CA MET A 14 -16.03 -3.52 -4.65
C MET A 14 -15.47 -4.94 -4.60
N ILE A 15 -15.41 -5.54 -3.41
CA ILE A 15 -14.97 -6.94 -3.25
C ILE A 15 -15.88 -7.89 -4.06
N GLU A 16 -17.20 -7.78 -3.90
CA GLU A 16 -18.18 -8.60 -4.64
C GLU A 16 -18.05 -8.41 -6.17
N ALA A 17 -17.82 -7.18 -6.64
CA ALA A 17 -17.62 -6.88 -8.05
C ALA A 17 -16.30 -7.47 -8.60
N ILE A 18 -15.21 -7.40 -7.84
CA ILE A 18 -13.93 -8.01 -8.21
C ILE A 18 -14.08 -9.53 -8.26
N GLU A 19 -14.65 -10.16 -7.23
CA GLU A 19 -14.88 -11.60 -7.23
C GLU A 19 -15.73 -12.07 -8.40
N HIS A 20 -16.80 -11.34 -8.73
CA HIS A 20 -17.62 -11.62 -9.89
C HIS A 20 -16.78 -11.55 -11.18
N SER A 21 -15.94 -10.53 -11.32
CA SER A 21 -15.05 -10.36 -12.47
C SER A 21 -14.03 -11.49 -12.56
N LEU A 22 -13.41 -11.89 -11.45
CA LEU A 22 -12.46 -13.01 -11.40
C LEU A 22 -13.10 -14.33 -11.85
N ARG A 23 -14.34 -14.61 -11.41
CA ARG A 23 -15.10 -15.78 -11.87
C ARG A 23 -15.42 -15.72 -13.36
N THR A 24 -15.92 -14.58 -13.84
CA THR A 24 -16.27 -14.39 -15.26
C THR A 24 -15.06 -14.54 -16.18
N LEU A 25 -13.87 -14.11 -15.73
CA LEU A 25 -12.63 -14.20 -16.48
C LEU A 25 -11.90 -15.54 -16.33
N ASN A 26 -12.43 -16.49 -15.55
CA ASN A 26 -11.73 -17.73 -15.16
C ASN A 26 -10.31 -17.45 -14.64
N ALA A 27 -10.19 -16.43 -13.77
CA ALA A 27 -8.92 -16.06 -13.18
C ALA A 27 -8.33 -17.22 -12.35
N PRO A 28 -7.00 -17.33 -12.22
CA PRO A 28 -6.37 -18.36 -11.40
C PRO A 28 -6.87 -18.32 -9.94
N GLU A 29 -7.06 -19.48 -9.33
CA GLU A 29 -7.49 -19.62 -7.92
C GLU A 29 -6.54 -18.94 -6.92
N GLY A 30 -5.31 -18.66 -7.33
CA GLY A 30 -4.34 -17.92 -6.53
C GLY A 30 -4.69 -16.44 -6.29
N ILE A 31 -5.71 -15.88 -6.96
CA ILE A 31 -6.15 -14.50 -6.76
C ILE A 31 -7.36 -14.46 -5.83
N VAL A 32 -7.17 -13.93 -4.63
CA VAL A 32 -8.18 -13.82 -3.59
C VAL A 32 -8.35 -12.36 -3.19
N VAL A 33 -9.60 -11.91 -3.03
CA VAL A 33 -9.91 -10.60 -2.43
C VAL A 33 -10.82 -10.80 -1.23
N LYS A 34 -10.64 -10.00 -0.19
CA LYS A 34 -11.38 -10.11 1.07
C LYS A 34 -11.81 -8.75 1.55
N GLN A 35 -12.98 -8.69 2.17
CA GLN A 35 -13.33 -7.53 2.98
C GLN A 35 -12.49 -7.56 4.26
N GLY A 36 -11.87 -6.43 4.61
CA GLY A 36 -11.04 -6.32 5.81
C GLY A 36 -10.64 -4.88 6.10
N ASP A 37 -10.49 -4.57 7.38
CA ASP A 37 -9.95 -3.32 7.87
C ASP A 37 -8.52 -3.51 8.37
N ILE A 38 -7.56 -2.93 7.65
CA ILE A 38 -6.15 -3.03 7.97
C ILE A 38 -5.77 -2.30 9.27
N LEU A 39 -6.58 -1.34 9.73
CA LEU A 39 -6.36 -0.69 11.03
C LEU A 39 -6.80 -1.60 12.19
N SER A 40 -7.80 -2.45 11.96
CA SER A 40 -8.31 -3.40 12.96
C SER A 40 -7.44 -4.66 13.07
N ASP A 41 -6.85 -5.12 11.96
CA ASP A 41 -5.89 -6.22 11.91
C ASP A 41 -4.70 -5.86 11.00
N PRO A 42 -3.68 -5.15 11.53
CA PRO A 42 -2.52 -4.68 10.77
C PRO A 42 -1.49 -5.78 10.48
N SER A 43 -1.78 -7.04 10.85
CA SER A 43 -0.84 -8.15 10.77
C SER A 43 -1.11 -9.05 9.56
N GLY A 44 -0.04 -9.62 9.01
CA GLY A 44 -0.13 -10.50 7.86
C GLY A 44 1.24 -10.97 7.38
N GLU A 45 1.26 -11.83 6.37
CA GLU A 45 2.50 -12.36 5.78
C GLU A 45 2.39 -12.43 4.26
N SER A 46 3.39 -11.88 3.57
CA SER A 46 3.51 -11.96 2.11
C SER A 46 4.96 -11.78 1.65
N ASP A 47 5.35 -12.29 0.49
CA ASP A 47 6.67 -11.97 -0.08
C ASP A 47 6.78 -10.47 -0.45
N LEU A 48 5.67 -9.90 -0.91
CA LEU A 48 5.54 -8.51 -1.35
C LEU A 48 4.27 -7.90 -0.75
N LEU A 49 4.41 -6.75 -0.08
CA LEU A 49 3.29 -5.93 0.38
C LEU A 49 3.08 -4.75 -0.58
N LEU A 50 1.84 -4.52 -1.03
CA LEU A 50 1.49 -3.37 -1.88
C LEU A 50 0.58 -2.41 -1.10
N MET A 51 1.04 -1.19 -0.90
CA MET A 51 0.30 -0.14 -0.19
C MET A 51 0.20 1.11 -1.08
N PHE A 52 -0.71 1.07 -2.05
CA PHE A 52 -0.82 2.13 -3.05
C PHE A 52 -1.82 3.20 -2.63
N LYS A 53 -1.35 4.45 -2.52
CA LYS A 53 -2.14 5.63 -2.15
C LYS A 53 -2.91 5.47 -0.82
N LEU A 54 -2.40 4.60 0.07
CA LEU A 54 -3.07 4.22 1.31
C LEU A 54 -2.38 4.79 2.56
N TYR A 55 -1.05 4.86 2.58
CA TYR A 55 -0.26 5.27 3.75
C TYR A 55 -0.74 6.59 4.39
N THR A 56 -0.96 7.63 3.57
CA THR A 56 -1.40 8.94 4.05
C THR A 56 -2.85 8.98 4.49
N LEU A 57 -3.69 8.08 3.99
CA LEU A 57 -5.08 7.94 4.43
C LEU A 57 -5.11 7.32 5.83
N LEU A 58 -4.30 6.29 6.07
CA LEU A 58 -4.17 5.63 7.36
C LEU A 58 -3.72 6.61 8.43
N ASP A 59 -2.63 7.35 8.19
CA ASP A 59 -2.10 8.33 9.15
C ASP A 59 -3.07 9.46 9.50
N ARG A 60 -4.04 9.74 8.62
CA ARG A 60 -5.12 10.72 8.89
C ARG A 60 -6.22 10.15 9.77
N GLN A 61 -6.42 8.83 9.76
CA GLN A 61 -7.40 8.14 10.59
C GLN A 61 -6.82 7.83 11.98
N GLU A 62 -5.60 7.31 12.03
CA GLU A 62 -4.85 7.02 13.26
C GLU A 62 -3.38 7.43 13.06
N GLU A 63 -2.86 8.28 13.94
CA GLU A 63 -1.50 8.80 13.85
C GLU A 63 -0.45 7.67 13.78
N ALA A 64 0.48 7.78 12.83
CA ALA A 64 1.56 6.81 12.57
C ALA A 64 1.10 5.37 12.23
N SER A 65 -0.18 5.16 11.94
CA SER A 65 -0.71 3.83 11.61
C SER A 65 -0.13 3.25 10.31
N GLY A 66 0.23 4.10 9.34
CA GLY A 66 0.92 3.65 8.12
C GLY A 66 2.25 2.96 8.43
N LEU A 67 3.06 3.58 9.31
CA LEU A 67 4.33 3.00 9.77
C LEU A 67 4.10 1.74 10.61
N LYS A 68 3.11 1.76 11.50
CA LYS A 68 2.74 0.61 12.34
C LYS A 68 2.44 -0.62 11.50
N ILE A 69 1.65 -0.49 10.43
CA ILE A 69 1.36 -1.59 9.49
C ILE A 69 2.65 -2.11 8.83
N LEU A 70 3.56 -1.22 8.39
CA LEU A 70 4.84 -1.63 7.83
C LEU A 70 5.74 -2.33 8.86
N GLN A 71 5.58 -2.05 10.15
CA GLN A 71 6.33 -2.69 11.24
C GLN A 71 5.71 -4.00 11.73
N GLU A 72 4.40 -4.19 11.61
CA GLU A 72 3.70 -5.39 12.08
C GLU A 72 3.52 -6.45 10.99
N TRP A 73 3.38 -6.03 9.71
CA TRP A 73 3.28 -6.97 8.59
C TRP A 73 4.63 -7.64 8.29
N LYS A 74 4.61 -8.96 8.07
CA LYS A 74 5.79 -9.73 7.68
C LYS A 74 5.93 -9.73 6.16
N TYR A 75 7.00 -9.15 5.66
CA TYR A 75 7.30 -9.13 4.23
C TYR A 75 8.80 -9.08 3.94
N LYS A 76 9.17 -9.48 2.72
CA LYS A 76 10.55 -9.25 2.22
C LYS A 76 10.70 -7.85 1.66
N ASN A 77 9.73 -7.41 0.87
CA ASN A 77 9.68 -6.07 0.30
C ASN A 77 8.27 -5.49 0.39
N ALA A 78 8.17 -4.17 0.50
CA ALA A 78 6.94 -3.42 0.38
C ALA A 78 7.07 -2.37 -0.74
N VAL A 79 5.97 -2.09 -1.43
CA VAL A 79 5.87 -0.98 -2.39
C VAL A 79 4.78 -0.04 -1.93
N ILE A 80 5.16 1.17 -1.56
CA ILE A 80 4.27 2.22 -1.07
C ILE A 80 4.14 3.27 -2.18
N SER A 81 2.94 3.70 -2.52
CA SER A 81 2.75 4.81 -3.48
C SER A 81 2.02 6.00 -2.89
N PHE A 82 2.39 7.20 -3.35
CA PHE A 82 1.78 8.47 -2.98
C PHE A 82 1.32 9.21 -4.25
N PRO A 83 0.13 9.82 -4.23
CA PRO A 83 -0.28 10.70 -5.33
C PRO A 83 0.55 11.98 -5.28
N ILE A 84 1.08 12.43 -6.42
CA ILE A 84 1.95 13.62 -6.49
C ILE A 84 1.34 14.82 -7.22
N LYS A 85 0.11 14.69 -7.73
CA LYS A 85 -0.64 15.81 -8.33
C LYS A 85 -2.04 15.92 -7.77
N THR A 86 -2.52 17.15 -7.64
CA THR A 86 -3.91 17.39 -7.25
C THR A 86 -4.82 17.04 -8.42
N ILE A 87 -6.10 16.78 -8.13
CA ILE A 87 -7.13 16.63 -9.17
C ILE A 87 -7.18 17.89 -10.06
N SER A 88 -6.95 19.07 -9.47
CA SER A 88 -6.90 20.35 -10.21
C SER A 88 -5.62 20.56 -11.03
N GLY A 89 -4.63 19.67 -10.94
CA GLY A 89 -3.33 19.81 -11.58
C GLY A 89 -2.40 20.84 -10.93
N ARG A 90 -2.87 21.60 -9.94
CA ARG A 90 -2.05 22.53 -9.16
C ARG A 90 -0.94 21.79 -8.44
N ASP A 91 0.27 22.33 -8.58
CA ASP A 91 1.42 21.94 -7.78
C ASP A 91 1.35 22.67 -6.43
N VAL A 92 1.23 21.89 -5.37
CA VAL A 92 1.18 22.35 -3.98
C VAL A 92 2.28 21.69 -3.15
N GLY A 93 3.31 21.16 -3.81
CA GLY A 93 4.44 20.49 -3.14
C GLY A 93 4.11 19.09 -2.61
N MET A 94 3.10 18.39 -3.15
CA MET A 94 2.72 17.05 -2.64
C MET A 94 3.85 16.03 -2.71
N GLU A 95 4.62 16.03 -3.80
CA GLU A 95 5.75 15.12 -3.97
C GLU A 95 6.78 15.29 -2.86
N GLU A 96 7.20 16.53 -2.60
CA GLU A 96 8.18 16.86 -1.57
C GLU A 96 7.62 16.56 -0.18
N ASN A 97 6.40 17.01 0.11
CA ASN A 97 5.76 16.80 1.43
C ASN A 97 5.62 15.31 1.77
N TYR A 98 5.14 14.48 0.83
CA TYR A 98 4.99 13.04 1.08
C TYR A 98 6.34 12.34 1.17
N THR A 99 7.31 12.72 0.36
CA THR A 99 8.66 12.14 0.41
C THR A 99 9.33 12.45 1.74
N VAL A 100 9.37 13.72 2.15
CA VAL A 100 9.99 14.15 3.41
C VAL A 100 9.30 13.51 4.60
N LYS A 101 7.95 13.51 4.63
CA LYS A 101 7.20 12.85 5.70
C LYS A 101 7.57 11.36 5.79
N PHE A 102 7.46 10.64 4.67
CA PHE A 102 7.69 9.20 4.68
C PHE A 102 9.14 8.85 5.07
N GLU A 103 10.12 9.59 4.57
CA GLU A 103 11.52 9.40 4.98
C GLU A 103 11.74 9.65 6.47
N ASN A 104 11.11 10.69 7.02
CA ASN A 104 11.18 10.99 8.45
C ASN A 104 10.52 9.91 9.30
N ASP A 105 9.36 9.38 8.87
CA ASP A 105 8.67 8.30 9.59
C ASP A 105 9.56 7.03 9.69
N LEU A 106 10.40 6.77 8.69
CA LEU A 106 11.31 5.62 8.69
C LEU A 106 12.56 5.83 9.56
N VAL A 107 12.85 7.05 10.01
CA VAL A 107 14.01 7.32 10.87
C VAL A 107 13.89 6.55 12.18
N GLY A 108 14.91 5.75 12.51
CA GLY A 108 14.92 4.93 13.71
C GLY A 108 14.21 3.58 13.57
N SER A 109 13.57 3.30 12.43
CA SER A 109 13.05 1.96 12.11
C SER A 109 14.13 1.04 11.50
N ASP A 110 13.81 -0.26 11.40
CA ASP A 110 14.58 -1.28 10.69
C ASP A 110 14.33 -1.28 9.16
N LEU A 111 13.48 -0.36 8.69
CA LEU A 111 13.07 -0.25 7.29
C LEU A 111 14.00 0.67 6.51
N ARG A 112 14.25 0.30 5.25
CA ARG A 112 15.06 1.10 4.31
C ARG A 112 14.38 1.27 2.97
N ILE A 113 14.40 2.49 2.46
CA ILE A 113 14.04 2.79 1.06
C ILE A 113 15.18 2.30 0.18
N MET A 114 14.90 1.26 -0.60
CA MET A 114 15.83 0.69 -1.57
C MET A 114 15.78 1.44 -2.90
N GLN A 115 14.60 1.93 -3.28
CA GLN A 115 14.40 2.66 -4.52
C GLN A 115 13.24 3.64 -4.39
N LYS A 116 13.36 4.77 -5.10
CA LYS A 116 12.27 5.69 -5.39
C LYS A 116 12.07 5.74 -6.90
N LEU A 117 10.82 5.75 -7.34
CA LEU A 117 10.50 5.88 -8.76
C LEU A 117 9.23 6.71 -8.93
N LYS A 118 9.21 7.51 -10.00
CA LYS A 118 8.06 8.31 -10.38
C LYS A 118 7.46 7.76 -11.66
N LEU A 119 6.17 7.41 -11.63
CA LEU A 119 5.43 6.93 -12.79
C LEU A 119 4.10 7.68 -12.88
N GLY A 120 3.91 8.40 -13.99
CA GLY A 120 2.73 9.23 -14.18
C GLY A 120 2.56 10.28 -13.08
N ASN A 121 1.46 10.18 -12.33
CA ASN A 121 1.13 11.07 -11.22
C ASN A 121 1.29 10.39 -9.85
N GLU A 122 2.14 9.37 -9.76
CA GLU A 122 2.46 8.66 -8.52
C GLU A 122 3.96 8.56 -8.29
N MET A 123 4.36 8.72 -7.02
CA MET A 123 5.69 8.40 -6.51
C MET A 123 5.60 7.07 -5.78
N TYR A 124 6.49 6.13 -6.08
CA TYR A 124 6.59 4.84 -5.42
C TYR A 124 7.91 4.72 -4.67
N PHE A 125 7.84 4.07 -3.51
CA PHE A 125 8.96 3.72 -2.66
C PHE A 125 9.00 2.20 -2.53
N ILE A 126 10.14 1.60 -2.87
CA ILE A 126 10.42 0.20 -2.57
C ILE A 126 11.15 0.16 -1.24
N VAL A 127 10.59 -0.54 -0.26
CA VAL A 127 11.08 -0.63 1.11
C VAL A 127 11.38 -2.07 1.47
N SER A 128 12.48 -2.30 2.19
CA SER A 128 12.89 -3.62 2.68
C SER A 128 13.27 -3.53 4.16
N ARG A 129 13.18 -4.66 4.87
CA ARG A 129 13.77 -4.83 6.21
C ARG A 129 15.24 -5.22 6.08
N LEU A 130 16.07 -4.67 6.97
CA LEU A 130 17.48 -5.06 7.13
C LEU A 130 17.64 -6.28 8.05
#